data_AF-A0A9P5TW62-F1
#
_entry.id   AF-A0A9P5TW62-F1
#
_cell.length_a   1.000
_cell.length_b   1.000
_cell.length_c   1.000
_cell.angle_alpha   90.00
_cell.angle_beta   90.00
_cell.angle_gamma   90.00
#
_symmetry.space_group_name_H-M   'P 1'
#
loop_
_entity.id
_entity.type
_entity.pdbx_description
1 polymer ?
#
loop_
_entity_poly.entity_id
_entity_poly.type
_entity_poly.pdbx_seq_one_letter_code
_entity_poly.pdbx_strand_id
1 'polypeptide(L)'
;YYEWCKKNNFVSKLPADRKSQKDTAEAGNSQSTLDAMVTPLEKRTPYSQHRMNKAIWTFIIDTNQALSVIERSRFRNMIDVASPAKEAITLPDRKVTHAGIMQMFFKRMGQLKSIFTVSIGVYNN
;
A
#
# COMPACT_ATOMS: atom_id res chain seq x y z
N TYR A 1 19.18 57.77 -6.67
CA TYR A 1 18.79 56.34 -6.75
C TYR A 1 17.32 56.13 -6.41
N TYR A 2 16.86 56.47 -5.20
CA TYR A 2 15.44 56.34 -4.80
C TYR A 2 14.44 57.02 -5.73
N GLU A 3 14.73 58.25 -6.15
CA GLU A 3 13.88 59.00 -7.09
C GLU A 3 13.82 58.35 -8.48
N TRP A 4 14.93 57.74 -8.91
CA TRP A 4 14.96 56.96 -10.16
C TRP A 4 14.13 55.69 -10.04
N CYS A 5 14.21 54.98 -8.91
CA CYS A 5 13.38 53.81 -8.65
C CYS A 5 11.88 54.18 -8.67
N LYS A 6 11.48 55.29 -8.04
CA LYS A 6 10.09 55.78 -8.07
C LYS A 6 9.64 56.15 -9.48
N LYS A 7 10.48 56.87 -10.23
CA LYS A 7 10.17 57.30 -11.60
C LYS A 7 10.04 56.13 -12.59
N ASN A 8 10.75 55.03 -12.34
CA ASN A 8 10.76 53.86 -13.21
C ASN A 8 9.93 52.69 -12.65
N ASN A 9 9.08 52.91 -11.64
CA ASN A 9 8.28 51.87 -10.98
C ASN A 9 9.10 50.64 -10.54
N PHE A 10 10.33 50.87 -10.08
CA PHE A 10 11.25 49.83 -9.65
C PHE A 10 11.29 49.74 -8.13
N VAL A 11 11.24 48.52 -7.59
CA VAL A 11 11.34 48.28 -6.14
C VAL A 11 12.79 48.45 -5.69
N SER A 12 13.03 49.33 -4.72
CA SER A 12 14.36 49.51 -4.14
C SER A 12 14.85 48.19 -3.52
N LYS A 13 16.02 47.72 -3.95
CA LYS A 13 16.68 46.52 -3.40
C LYS A 13 17.85 46.87 -2.49
N LEU A 14 17.94 48.13 -2.05
CA LEU A 14 19.00 48.54 -1.13
C LEU A 14 18.90 47.77 0.19
N PRO A 15 20.03 47.52 0.87
CA PRO A 15 20.06 46.70 2.07
C PRO A 15 19.10 47.17 3.17
N ALA A 16 18.92 48.49 3.31
CA ALA A 16 17.99 49.08 4.28
C ALA A 16 16.53 48.76 3.98
N ASP A 17 16.11 48.85 2.71
CA ASP A 17 14.73 48.57 2.29
C ASP A 17 14.43 47.06 2.25
N ARG A 18 15.43 46.24 1.90
CA ARG A 18 15.32 44.77 2.01
C ARG A 18 15.16 44.33 3.46
N LYS A 19 15.79 45.03 4.40
CA LYS A 19 15.68 44.71 5.82
C LYS A 19 14.29 45.09 6.35
N SER A 20 13.79 46.28 6.05
CA SER A 20 12.43 46.69 6.46
C SER A 20 11.33 45.81 5.83
N GLN A 21 11.52 45.33 4.60
CA GLN A 21 10.61 44.34 3.97
C GLN A 21 10.67 42.97 4.66
N LYS A 22 11.83 42.53 5.11
CA LYS A 22 11.96 41.29 5.89
C LYS A 22 11.31 41.43 7.26
N ASP A 23 11.59 42.52 7.97
CA ASP A 23 11.05 42.74 9.31
C ASP A 23 9.51 42.85 9.29
N THR A 24 8.94 43.44 8.24
CA THR A 24 7.47 43.48 8.03
C THR A 24 6.89 42.15 7.56
N ALA A 25 7.62 41.36 6.77
CA ALA A 25 7.21 40.02 6.37
C ALA A 25 7.31 39.01 7.53
N GLU A 26 8.31 39.12 8.40
CA GLU A 26 8.50 38.28 9.59
C GLU A 26 7.42 38.53 10.65
N ALA A 27 6.87 39.75 10.74
CA ALA A 27 5.73 40.06 11.60
C ALA A 27 4.42 39.39 11.13
N GLY A 28 4.30 38.99 9.85
CA GLY A 28 3.10 38.37 9.28
C GLY A 28 3.27 36.91 8.83
N ASN A 29 4.49 36.39 8.78
CA ASN A 29 4.79 35.07 8.23
C ASN A 29 5.26 34.12 9.35
N SER A 30 4.33 33.74 10.22
CA SER A 30 4.48 32.51 11.00
C SER A 30 4.53 31.35 10.00
N GLN A 31 5.72 30.86 9.70
CA GLN A 31 5.87 29.63 8.90
C GLN A 31 5.06 28.54 9.60
N SER A 32 3.91 28.17 9.03
CA SER A 32 3.09 27.10 9.57
C SER A 32 3.87 25.80 9.42
N THR A 33 4.33 25.22 10.53
CA THR A 33 4.93 23.90 10.54
C THR A 33 3.94 22.91 9.93
N LEU A 34 4.41 22.02 9.04
CA LEU A 34 3.59 20.99 8.39
C LEU A 34 2.95 19.98 9.36
N ASP A 35 3.18 20.12 10.68
CA ASP A 35 2.61 19.30 11.74
C ASP A 35 1.09 19.17 11.66
N ALA A 36 0.38 20.22 11.21
CA ALA A 36 -1.07 20.20 11.11
C ALA A 36 -1.62 19.20 10.08
N MET A 37 -0.79 18.69 9.15
CA MET A 37 -1.19 17.74 8.10
C MET A 37 -0.52 16.36 8.22
N VAL A 38 0.36 16.15 9.19
CA VAL A 38 0.97 14.82 9.40
C VAL A 38 0.01 13.96 10.22
N THR A 39 -0.86 13.22 9.53
CA THR A 39 -1.62 12.14 10.17
C THR A 39 -0.62 11.09 10.67
N PRO A 40 -0.64 10.72 11.96
CA PRO A 40 0.20 9.63 12.46
C PRO A 40 -0.16 8.34 11.71
N LEU A 41 0.73 7.84 10.86
CA LEU A 41 0.59 6.50 10.33
C LEU A 41 0.69 5.52 11.50
N GLU A 42 -0.28 4.61 11.58
CA GLU A 42 -0.25 3.53 12.55
C GLU A 42 1.07 2.77 12.40
N LYS A 43 1.86 2.75 13.46
CA LYS A 43 3.20 2.15 13.43
C LYS A 43 3.05 0.65 13.25
N ARG A 44 3.38 0.17 12.05
CA ARG A 44 3.44 -1.26 11.74
C ARG A 44 4.48 -1.93 12.62
N THR A 45 4.13 -3.10 13.14
CA THR A 45 5.11 -3.97 13.80
C THR A 45 6.19 -4.32 12.78
N PRO A 46 7.47 -3.94 13.02
CA PRO A 46 8.53 -4.27 12.09
C PRO A 46 8.71 -5.78 12.05
N TYR A 47 8.97 -6.28 10.86
CA TYR A 47 9.26 -7.68 10.62
C TYR A 47 10.43 -8.13 11.49
N SER A 48 10.28 -9.26 12.15
CA SER A 48 11.40 -10.01 12.72
C SER A 48 11.12 -11.51 12.59
N GLN A 49 12.17 -12.28 12.33
CA GLN A 49 12.04 -13.73 12.17
C GLN A 49 11.41 -14.39 13.41
N HIS A 50 11.79 -13.92 14.60
CA HIS A 50 11.24 -14.42 15.86
C HIS A 50 9.73 -14.18 15.97
N ARG A 51 9.23 -12.99 15.61
CA ARG A 51 7.79 -12.69 15.63
C ARG A 51 7.04 -13.51 14.59
N MET A 52 7.61 -13.68 13.41
CA MET A 52 7.02 -14.50 12.34
C MET A 52 6.88 -15.96 12.80
N ASN A 53 7.94 -16.54 13.37
CA ASN A 53 7.90 -17.91 13.89
C ASN A 53 6.83 -18.06 14.98
N LYS A 54 6.76 -17.12 15.93
CA LYS A 54 5.74 -17.14 16.98
C LYS A 54 4.32 -17.07 16.41
N ALA A 55 4.08 -16.19 15.43
CA ALA A 55 2.78 -16.07 14.77
C ALA A 55 2.38 -17.37 14.04
N ILE A 56 3.33 -18.03 13.36
CA ILE A 56 3.11 -19.33 12.72
C ILE A 56 2.76 -20.41 13.74
N TRP A 57 3.51 -20.49 14.85
CA TRP A 57 3.24 -21.48 15.90
C TRP A 57 1.86 -21.29 16.51
N THR A 58 1.50 -20.05 16.88
CA THR A 58 0.16 -19.73 17.40
C THR A 58 -0.93 -20.09 16.40
N PHE A 59 -0.77 -19.72 15.12
CA PHE A 59 -1.72 -20.08 14.07
C PHE A 59 -1.93 -21.60 13.99
N ILE A 60 -0.86 -22.40 14.00
CA ILE A 60 -0.94 -23.86 13.91
C ILE A 60 -1.65 -24.47 15.11
N ILE A 61 -1.31 -24.03 16.32
CA ILE A 61 -1.90 -24.53 17.56
C ILE A 61 -3.39 -24.19 17.61
N ASP A 62 -3.75 -22.92 17.39
CA ASP A 62 -5.12 -22.43 17.54
C ASP A 62 -6.08 -23.03 16.51
N THR A 63 -5.58 -23.27 15.29
CA THR A 63 -6.39 -23.82 14.19
C THR A 63 -6.22 -25.32 13.99
N ASN A 64 -5.46 -25.97 14.87
CA ASN A 64 -5.12 -27.40 14.83
C ASN A 64 -4.68 -27.88 13.44
N GLN A 65 -3.80 -27.11 12.79
CA GLN A 65 -3.30 -27.42 11.45
C GLN A 65 -2.14 -28.41 11.51
N ALA A 66 -1.96 -29.19 10.45
CA ALA A 66 -0.78 -30.05 10.35
C ALA A 66 0.50 -29.20 10.16
N LEU A 67 1.60 -29.64 10.76
CA LEU A 67 2.92 -29.00 10.60
C LEU A 67 3.36 -28.91 9.12
N SER A 68 2.93 -29.87 8.31
CA SER A 68 3.19 -29.91 6.86
C SER A 68 2.57 -28.74 6.09
N VAL A 69 1.68 -27.93 6.69
CA VAL A 69 1.13 -26.73 6.06
C VAL A 69 2.23 -25.72 5.71
N ILE A 70 3.29 -25.61 6.53
CA ILE A 70 4.41 -24.68 6.29
C ILE A 70 5.25 -25.09 5.07
N GLU A 71 5.29 -26.39 4.79
CA GLU A 71 6.05 -26.95 3.65
C GLU A 71 5.31 -26.74 2.32
N ARG A 72 3.99 -26.52 2.36
CA ARG A 72 3.19 -26.34 1.14
C ARG A 72 3.58 -25.06 0.43
N SER A 73 3.93 -25.18 -0.84
CA SER A 73 4.28 -24.04 -1.71
C SER A 73 3.20 -22.96 -1.76
N ARG A 74 1.93 -23.33 -1.65
CA ARG A 74 0.80 -22.38 -1.60
C ARG A 74 0.80 -21.50 -0.35
N PHE A 75 1.22 -22.03 0.79
CA PHE A 75 1.31 -21.27 2.03
C PHE A 75 2.45 -20.24 1.94
N ARG A 76 3.60 -20.63 1.39
CA ARG A 76 4.72 -19.71 1.10
C ARG A 76 4.30 -18.59 0.15
N ASN A 77 3.66 -18.94 -0.97
CA ASN A 77 3.17 -17.97 -1.93
C ASN A 77 2.17 -16.96 -1.29
N MET A 78 1.29 -17.42 -0.40
CA MET A 78 0.39 -16.52 0.33
C MET A 78 1.16 -15.49 1.18
N ILE A 79 2.24 -15.91 1.86
CA ILE A 79 3.11 -15.02 2.63
C ILE A 79 3.87 -14.07 1.70
N ASP A 80 4.39 -14.57 0.57
CA ASP A 80 5.13 -13.76 -0.39
C ASP A 80 4.25 -12.65 -0.97
N VAL A 81 2.98 -12.94 -1.29
CA VAL A 81 1.97 -11.96 -1.72
C VAL A 81 1.63 -10.96 -0.61
N ALA A 82 1.57 -11.42 0.63
CA ALA A 82 1.25 -10.58 1.80
C ALA A 82 2.41 -9.65 2.21
N SER A 83 3.66 -10.11 2.10
CA SER A 83 4.84 -9.42 2.64
C SER A 83 5.10 -8.00 2.09
N PRO A 84 4.90 -7.69 0.79
CA PRO A 84 5.11 -6.33 0.27
C PRO A 84 3.94 -5.38 0.51
N ALA A 85 2.84 -5.84 1.13
CA ALA A 85 1.65 -5.02 1.32
C ALA A 85 1.97 -3.77 2.15
N LYS A 86 1.80 -2.58 1.56
CA LYS A 86 2.02 -1.27 2.20
C LYS A 86 0.88 -0.85 3.13
N GLU A 87 -0.26 -1.52 3.03
CA GLU A 87 -1.45 -1.31 3.86
C GLU A 87 -1.80 -2.57 4.67
N ALA A 88 -2.67 -2.42 5.66
CA ALA A 88 -3.09 -3.56 6.47
C ALA A 88 -3.81 -4.57 5.57
N ILE A 89 -3.46 -5.85 5.71
CA ILE A 89 -4.06 -6.89 4.88
C ILE A 89 -5.45 -7.20 5.42
N THR A 90 -6.48 -6.86 4.64
CA THR A 90 -7.85 -7.26 4.93
C THR A 90 -8.08 -8.68 4.45
N LEU A 91 -8.26 -9.62 5.38
CA LEU A 91 -8.62 -10.99 5.03
C LEU A 91 -10.09 -11.06 4.58
N PRO A 92 -10.41 -11.86 3.55
CA PRO A 92 -11.77 -12.01 3.08
C PRO A 92 -12.65 -12.72 4.13
N ASP A 93 -13.92 -12.30 4.22
CA ASP A 93 -14.92 -13.01 5.03
C ASP A 93 -15.17 -14.43 4.50
N ARG A 94 -15.71 -15.31 5.35
CA ARG A 94 -16.08 -16.69 5.00
C ARG A 94 -16.96 -16.77 3.77
N LYS A 95 -17.95 -15.88 3.62
CA LYS A 95 -18.86 -15.88 2.46
C LYS A 95 -18.12 -15.53 1.17
N VAL A 96 -17.27 -14.51 1.21
CA VAL A 96 -16.46 -14.06 0.08
C VAL A 96 -15.47 -15.16 -0.32
N THR A 97 -14.83 -15.78 0.67
CA THR A 97 -13.89 -16.89 0.47
C THR A 97 -14.60 -18.08 -0.21
N HIS A 98 -15.77 -18.46 0.28
CA HIS A 98 -16.55 -19.55 -0.30
C HIS A 98 -16.95 -19.26 -1.75
N ALA A 99 -17.45 -18.05 -2.04
CA ALA A 99 -17.81 -17.63 -3.38
C ALA A 99 -16.59 -17.66 -4.33
N GLY A 100 -15.44 -17.17 -3.87
CA GLY A 100 -14.18 -17.20 -4.63
C GLY A 100 -13.73 -18.62 -4.97
N ILE A 101 -13.79 -19.54 -4.01
CA ILE A 101 -13.47 -20.97 -4.24
C ILE A 101 -14.39 -21.56 -5.31
N MET A 102 -15.70 -21.33 -5.21
CA MET A 102 -16.68 -21.82 -6.18
C MET A 102 -16.44 -21.24 -7.57
N GLN A 103 -16.14 -19.94 -7.67
CA GLN A 103 -15.82 -19.30 -8.94
C GLN A 103 -14.58 -19.92 -9.59
N MET A 104 -13.51 -20.16 -8.81
CA MET A 104 -12.30 -20.84 -9.31
C MET A 104 -12.61 -22.27 -9.78
N PHE A 105 -13.45 -23.00 -9.05
CA PHE A 105 -13.90 -24.33 -9.42
C PHE A 105 -14.66 -24.34 -10.74
N PHE A 106 -15.70 -23.50 -10.87
CA PHE A 106 -16.51 -23.42 -12.09
C PHE A 106 -15.68 -22.96 -13.30
N LYS A 107 -14.76 -22.01 -13.12
CA LYS A 107 -13.82 -21.59 -14.17
C LYS A 107 -13.01 -22.77 -14.69
N ARG A 108 -12.45 -23.58 -13.77
CA ARG A 108 -11.67 -24.76 -14.15
C ARG A 108 -12.51 -25.82 -14.84
N MET A 109 -13.74 -26.05 -14.38
CA MET A 109 -14.69 -26.97 -15.02
C MET A 109 -15.07 -26.51 -16.43
N GLY A 110 -15.28 -25.21 -16.64
CA GLY A 110 -15.52 -24.64 -17.97
C GLY A 110 -14.35 -24.84 -18.92
N GLN A 111 -13.12 -24.61 -18.44
CA GLN A 111 -11.90 -24.87 -19.22
C GLN A 111 -11.80 -26.36 -19.60
N LEU A 112 -11.99 -27.27 -18.66
CA LEU A 112 -11.98 -28.71 -18.93
C LEU A 112 -13.04 -29.08 -19.96
N LYS A 113 -14.28 -28.61 -19.81
CA LYS A 113 -15.36 -28.86 -20.77
C LYS A 113 -14.98 -28.40 -22.18
N SER A 114 -14.34 -27.24 -22.33
CA SER A 114 -13.90 -26.74 -23.63
C SER A 114 -12.87 -27.67 -24.28
N ILE A 115 -11.89 -28.17 -23.52
CA ILE A 115 -10.86 -29.09 -24.00
C ILE A 115 -11.51 -30.40 -24.48
N PHE A 116 -12.42 -30.97 -23.70
CA PHE A 116 -13.08 -32.22 -24.06
C PHE A 116 -14.05 -32.07 -25.25
N THR A 117 -14.71 -30.92 -25.39
CA THR A 117 -15.65 -30.67 -26.50
C THR A 117 -14.92 -30.48 -27.83
N VAL A 118 -13.78 -29.77 -27.83
CA VAL A 118 -12.93 -29.61 -29.02
C VAL A 118 -12.41 -30.96 -29.51
N SER A 119 -12.07 -31.88 -28.60
CA SER A 119 -11.63 -33.23 -28.96
C SER A 119 -12.72 -34.03 -29.69
N ILE A 120 -13.98 -33.96 -29.25
CA ILE A 120 -15.11 -34.66 -29.90
C ILE A 120 -15.41 -34.12 -31.31
N GLY A 121 -15.22 -32.83 -31.55
CA GLY A 121 -15.43 -32.23 -32.88
C GLY A 121 -14.40 -32.62 -33.93
N VAL A 122 -13.21 -33.07 -33.51
CA VAL A 122 -12.12 -33.48 -34.42
C VAL A 122 -12.22 -34.96 -34.83
N TYR A 123 -12.95 -35.80 -34.08
CA TYR A 123 -13.14 -37.23 -34.39
C TYR A 123 -14.42 -37.56 -35.17
N ASN A 124 -15.21 -36.56 -35.56
CA ASN A 124 -16.48 -36.74 -36.30
C ASN A 124 -16.43 -36.19 -37.75
N ASN A 125 -15.24 -36.10 -38.35
CA ASN A 125 -15.04 -35.71 -39.75
C ASN A 125 -14.19 -36.76 -40.48
#